data_AF-A0A2T5U677-F1
#
_entry.id   AF-A0A2T5U677-F1
#
_cell.length_a   1.000
_cell.length_b   1.000
_cell.length_c   1.000
_cell.angle_alpha   90.00
_cell.angle_beta   90.00
_cell.angle_gamma   90.00
#
_symmetry.space_group_name_H-M   'P 1'
#
loop_
_entity.id
_entity.type
_entity.pdbx_description
1 polymer ?
#
loop_
_entity_poly.entity_id
_entity_poly.type
_entity_poly.pdbx_seq_one_letter_code
_entity_poly.pdbx_strand_id
1 'polypeptide(L)'
;MGFFSRFTPIVAYRDLRLFLSQRRPYELIFLVAALGVTSFLIYAFMKDSYVEKEYRPKIIYVEQWPADRTDAQIEAQQKIDAPIKAKALAEQKAREDAQRESFKRLDDKLKAMGI
;
A
#
# COMPACT_ATOMS: atom_id res chain seq x y z
N MET A 1 40.62 26.13 21.60
CA MET A 1 39.30 25.46 21.74
C MET A 1 38.47 25.74 20.48
N GLY A 2 38.50 24.87 19.47
CA GLY A 2 37.79 25.16 18.21
C GLY A 2 37.71 24.01 17.22
N PHE A 3 38.02 22.78 17.65
CA PHE A 3 37.96 21.63 16.76
C PHE A 3 36.50 21.29 16.41
N PHE A 4 35.62 21.27 17.41
CA PHE A 4 34.19 20.95 17.24
C PHE A 4 33.37 22.06 16.56
N SER A 5 33.79 23.32 16.62
CA SER A 5 33.08 24.40 15.91
C SER A 5 33.16 24.27 14.40
N ARG A 6 34.17 23.55 13.87
CA ARG A 6 34.35 23.25 12.45
C ARG A 6 33.48 22.08 11.96
N PHE A 7 33.01 21.21 12.87
CA PHE A 7 32.11 20.10 12.56
C PHE A 7 30.64 20.46 12.80
N THR A 8 30.29 21.74 12.78
CA THR A 8 28.90 22.16 12.95
C THR A 8 28.13 22.00 11.64
N PRO A 9 26.92 21.41 11.67
CA PRO A 9 26.10 21.19 10.45
C PRO A 9 25.80 22.49 9.69
N ILE A 10 25.69 23.60 10.43
CA ILE A 10 25.43 24.93 9.87
C ILE A 10 26.62 25.40 9.02
N VAL A 11 27.85 25.18 9.48
CA VAL A 11 29.05 25.53 8.73
C VAL A 11 29.19 24.63 7.50
N ALA A 12 28.93 23.33 7.64
CA ALA A 12 28.95 22.38 6.52
C ALA A 12 27.93 22.74 5.42
N TYR A 13 26.71 23.17 5.78
CA TYR A 13 25.72 23.61 4.79
C TYR A 13 26.15 24.89 4.07
N ARG A 14 26.72 25.86 4.81
CA ARG A 14 27.22 27.12 4.21
C ARG A 14 28.38 26.86 3.26
N ASP A 15 29.28 25.95 3.62
CA ASP A 15 30.41 25.54 2.79
C ASP A 15 29.94 24.80 1.53
N LEU A 16 29.01 23.86 1.67
CA LEU A 16 28.40 23.16 0.53
C LEU A 16 27.70 24.14 -0.42
N ARG A 17 26.94 25.11 0.11
CA ARG A 17 26.29 26.14 -0.70
C ARG A 17 27.30 27.00 -1.44
N LEU A 18 28.38 27.41 -0.77
CA LEU A 18 29.46 28.19 -1.38
C LEU A 18 30.12 27.39 -2.51
N PHE A 19 30.45 26.12 -2.25
CA PHE A 19 31.03 25.22 -3.23
C PHE A 19 30.14 25.06 -4.47
N LEU A 20 28.83 24.82 -4.29
CA LEU A 20 27.89 24.67 -5.39
C LEU A 20 27.70 25.98 -6.18
N SER A 21 27.83 27.15 -5.54
CA SER A 21 27.73 28.44 -6.21
C SER A 21 28.89 28.75 -7.17
N GLN A 22 30.04 28.09 -7.00
CA GLN A 22 31.22 28.26 -7.86
C GLN A 22 31.23 27.29 -9.05
N ARG A 23 30.29 26.34 -9.10
CA ARG A 23 30.21 25.31 -10.15
C ARG A 23 29.53 25.83 -11.40
N ARG A 24 29.79 25.18 -12.54
CA ARG A 24 29.15 25.56 -13.80
C ARG A 24 27.69 25.07 -13.82
N PRO A 25 26.77 25.78 -14.49
CA PRO A 25 25.35 25.43 -14.49
C PRO A 25 25.06 23.99 -14.94
N TYR A 26 25.80 23.46 -15.93
CA TYR A 26 25.58 22.09 -16.41
C TYR A 26 25.99 21.03 -15.36
N GLU A 27 26.97 21.30 -14.50
CA GLU A 27 27.39 20.36 -13.45
C GLU A 27 26.28 20.18 -12.41
N LEU A 28 25.55 21.26 -12.10
CA LEU A 28 24.39 21.22 -11.21
C LEU A 28 23.21 20.47 -11.84
N ILE A 29 23.00 20.62 -13.15
CA ILE A 29 21.96 19.89 -13.88
C ILE A 29 22.25 18.38 -13.82
N PHE A 30 23.49 17.98 -14.10
CA PHE A 30 23.88 16.56 -14.01
C PHE A 30 23.79 16.02 -12.58
N LEU A 31 24.13 16.81 -11.57
CA LEU A 31 23.96 16.43 -10.16
C LEU A 31 22.48 16.15 -9.85
N VAL A 32 21.59 17.06 -10.22
CA VAL A 32 20.14 16.90 -10.00
C VAL A 32 19.60 15.70 -10.77
N ALA A 33 20.03 15.50 -12.01
CA ALA A 33 19.62 14.35 -12.82
C ALA A 33 20.08 13.03 -12.19
N ALA A 34 21.33 12.94 -11.74
CA ALA A 34 21.88 11.75 -11.10
C ALA A 34 21.11 11.39 -9.83
N LEU A 35 20.88 12.37 -8.94
CA LEU A 35 20.08 12.19 -7.72
C LEU A 35 18.63 11.84 -8.03
N GLY A 36 18.05 12.47 -9.05
CA GLY A 36 16.68 12.21 -9.50
C GLY A 36 16.50 10.77 -9.97
N VAL A 37 17.37 10.29 -10.86
CA VAL A 37 17.32 8.91 -11.38
C VAL A 37 17.53 7.89 -10.27
N THR A 38 18.53 8.07 -9.40
CA THR A 38 18.76 7.14 -8.28
C THR A 38 17.60 7.13 -7.29
N SER A 39 17.09 8.29 -6.89
CA SER A 39 15.95 8.39 -5.97
C SER A 39 14.69 7.80 -6.59
N PHE A 40 14.47 8.02 -7.89
CA PHE A 40 13.35 7.44 -8.62
C PHE A 40 13.41 5.91 -8.63
N LEU A 41 14.58 5.31 -8.89
CA LEU A 41 14.74 3.86 -8.87
C LEU A 41 14.46 3.30 -7.47
N ILE A 42 15.01 3.91 -6.42
CA ILE A 42 14.74 3.50 -5.03
C ILE A 42 13.24 3.59 -4.72
N TYR A 43 12.60 4.69 -5.11
CA TYR A 43 11.17 4.88 -4.93
C TYR A 43 10.34 3.84 -5.69
N ALA A 44 10.69 3.54 -6.94
CA ALA A 44 10.02 2.54 -7.76
C ALA A 44 10.09 1.17 -7.09
N PHE A 45 11.27 0.74 -6.64
CA PHE A 45 11.41 -0.51 -5.89
C PHE A 45 10.64 -0.51 -4.58
N MET A 46 10.61 0.60 -3.84
CA MET A 46 9.85 0.71 -2.59
C MET A 46 8.33 0.68 -2.81
N LYS A 47 7.85 1.18 -3.96
CA LYS A 47 6.44 1.10 -4.35
C LYS A 47 6.06 -0.28 -4.87
N ASP A 48 6.97 -0.92 -5.59
CA ASP A 48 6.77 -2.22 -6.23
C ASP A 48 7.16 -3.40 -5.33
N SER A 49 7.73 -3.14 -4.15
CA SER A 49 7.98 -4.16 -3.14
C SER A 49 6.66 -4.64 -2.52
N TYR A 50 5.87 -5.36 -3.32
CA TYR A 50 4.83 -6.25 -2.87
C TYR A 50 5.52 -7.44 -2.20
N VAL A 51 5.66 -7.36 -0.87
CA VAL A 51 6.04 -8.53 -0.08
C VAL A 51 4.87 -9.49 -0.21
N GLU A 52 5.08 -10.60 -0.93
CA GLU A 52 4.11 -11.68 -1.01
C GLU A 52 3.77 -12.08 0.42
N LYS A 53 2.53 -11.80 0.84
CA LYS A 53 2.07 -12.14 2.19
C LYS A 53 2.33 -13.62 2.37
N GLU A 54 3.15 -13.97 3.36
CA GLU A 54 3.42 -15.35 3.71
C GLU A 54 2.09 -16.11 3.75
N TYR A 55 1.99 -17.17 2.92
CA TYR A 55 0.76 -17.91 2.77
C TYR A 55 0.37 -18.48 4.14
N ARG A 56 -0.66 -17.90 4.75
CA ARG A 56 -1.26 -18.45 5.95
C ARG A 56 -2.48 -19.27 5.53
N PRO A 57 -2.49 -20.59 5.77
CA PRO A 57 -3.65 -21.39 5.46
C PRO A 57 -4.85 -20.82 6.21
N LYS A 58 -5.95 -20.57 5.49
CA LYS A 58 -7.20 -20.16 6.10
C LYS A 58 -7.80 -21.40 6.78
N ILE A 59 -7.50 -21.58 8.06
CA ILE A 59 -8.11 -22.65 8.85
C ILE A 59 -9.58 -22.27 9.03
N ILE A 60 -10.45 -22.92 8.24
CA ILE A 60 -11.89 -22.78 8.36
C ILE A 60 -12.32 -23.77 9.44
N TYR A 61 -12.58 -23.27 10.65
CA TYR A 61 -13.18 -24.05 11.70
C TYR A 61 -14.66 -24.27 11.36
N VAL A 62 -15.05 -25.53 11.23
CA VAL A 62 -16.46 -25.91 11.13
C VAL A 62 -16.95 -26.11 12.55
N GLU A 63 -18.06 -25.47 12.90
CA GLU A 63 -18.69 -25.66 14.20
C GLU A 63 -19.20 -27.10 14.31
N GLN A 64 -18.73 -27.82 15.33
CA GLN A 64 -19.21 -29.15 15.66
C GLN A 64 -20.47 -29.01 16.52
N TRP A 65 -21.61 -29.45 15.97
CA TRP A 65 -22.88 -29.40 16.66
C TRP A 65 -23.16 -30.71 17.40
N PRO A 66 -23.65 -30.66 18.65
CA PRO A 66 -24.06 -31.85 19.38
C PRO A 66 -25.26 -32.51 18.69
N ALA A 67 -25.30 -33.85 18.69
CA ALA A 67 -26.35 -34.63 18.00
C ALA A 67 -27.72 -34.54 18.71
N ASP A 68 -27.73 -34.17 19.99
CA ASP A 68 -28.89 -34.01 20.86
C ASP A 68 -29.45 -32.58 20.87
N ARG A 69 -28.98 -31.72 19.97
CA ARG A 69 -29.49 -30.36 19.74
C ARG A 69 -31.00 -30.37 19.46
N THR A 70 -31.72 -29.47 20.12
CA THR A 70 -33.17 -29.25 19.89
C THR A 70 -33.44 -28.18 18.83
N ASP A 71 -34.61 -28.25 18.17
CA ASP A 71 -35.04 -27.25 17.17
C ASP A 71 -35.11 -25.83 17.74
N ALA A 72 -35.52 -25.68 19.01
CA ALA A 72 -35.53 -24.38 19.68
C ALA A 72 -34.11 -23.77 19.80
N GLN A 73 -33.09 -24.60 20.05
CA GLN A 73 -31.69 -24.16 20.05
C GLN A 73 -31.20 -23.85 18.62
N ILE A 74 -31.73 -24.53 17.60
CA ILE A 74 -31.46 -24.22 16.19
C ILE A 74 -31.92 -22.80 15.86
N GLU A 75 -33.20 -22.51 16.11
CA GLU A 75 -33.80 -21.23 15.78
C GLU A 75 -33.18 -20.06 16.55
N ALA A 76 -32.86 -20.26 17.83
CA ALA A 76 -32.22 -19.24 18.64
C ALA A 76 -30.85 -18.84 18.07
N GLN A 77 -30.04 -19.83 17.68
CA GLN A 77 -28.72 -19.57 17.08
C GLN A 77 -28.84 -18.94 15.69
N GLN A 78 -29.79 -19.38 14.86
CA GLN A 78 -30.00 -18.78 13.53
C GLN A 78 -30.36 -17.30 13.61
N LYS A 79 -31.13 -16.88 14.62
CA LYS A 79 -31.45 -15.46 14.83
C LYS A 79 -30.21 -14.62 15.14
N ILE A 80 -29.20 -15.21 15.78
CA ILE A 80 -27.92 -14.55 16.08
C ILE A 80 -27.01 -14.54 14.84
N ASP A 81 -26.94 -15.67 14.12
CA ASP A 81 -26.03 -15.83 12.98
C ASP A 81 -26.51 -15.12 11.71
N ALA A 82 -27.82 -15.03 11.50
CA ALA A 82 -28.42 -14.41 10.32
C ALA A 82 -27.92 -12.98 10.05
N PRO A 83 -27.95 -12.04 11.02
CA PRO A 83 -27.43 -10.69 10.80
C PRO A 83 -25.91 -10.66 10.55
N ILE A 84 -25.15 -11.54 11.20
CA ILE A 84 -23.68 -11.64 11.03
C ILE A 84 -23.37 -12.10 9.60
N LYS A 85 -24.04 -13.16 9.12
CA LYS A 85 -23.90 -13.67 7.76
C LYS A 85 -24.36 -12.65 6.72
N ALA A 86 -25.47 -11.96 6.96
CA ALA A 86 -25.97 -10.92 6.07
C ALA A 86 -24.97 -9.77 5.90
N LYS A 87 -24.35 -9.31 7.00
CA LYS A 87 -23.32 -8.28 6.96
C LYS A 87 -22.08 -8.74 6.20
N ALA A 88 -21.59 -9.95 6.49
CA ALA A 88 -20.42 -10.52 5.79
C ALA A 88 -20.66 -10.68 4.29
N LEU A 89 -21.88 -11.08 3.88
CA LEU A 89 -22.28 -11.20 2.48
C LEU A 89 -22.39 -9.84 1.81
N ALA A 90 -22.97 -8.84 2.49
CA ALA A 90 -23.07 -7.48 1.99
C ALA A 90 -21.68 -6.85 1.78
N GLU A 91 -20.75 -7.06 2.70
CA GLU A 91 -19.37 -6.59 2.56
C GLU A 91 -18.63 -7.29 1.41
N GLN A 92 -18.84 -8.60 1.22
CA GLN A 92 -18.29 -9.33 0.07
C GLN A 92 -18.84 -8.78 -1.24
N LYS A 93 -20.16 -8.64 -1.34
CA LYS A 93 -20.82 -8.11 -2.53
C LYS A 93 -20.37 -6.69 -2.85
N ALA A 94 -20.23 -5.82 -1.84
CA ALA A 94 -19.72 -4.46 -2.03
C ALA A 94 -18.28 -4.46 -2.58
N ARG A 95 -17.41 -5.37 -2.12
CA ARG A 95 -16.05 -5.52 -2.67
C ARG A 95 -16.06 -6.02 -4.11
N GLU A 96 -16.90 -7.00 -4.42
CA GLU A 96 -17.04 -7.54 -5.77
C GLU A 96 -17.58 -6.48 -6.74
N ASP A 97 -18.61 -5.74 -6.33
CA ASP A 97 -19.20 -4.67 -7.15
C ASP A 97 -18.21 -3.53 -7.36
N ALA A 98 -17.44 -3.13 -6.34
CA ALA A 98 -16.37 -2.14 -6.49
C ALA A 98 -15.26 -2.60 -7.46
N GLN A 99 -14.87 -3.88 -7.40
CA GLN A 99 -13.92 -4.45 -8.35
C GLN A 99 -14.48 -4.44 -9.77
N ARG A 100 -15.73 -4.91 -9.96
CA ARG A 100 -16.40 -4.89 -11.26
C ARG A 100 -16.50 -3.48 -11.85
N GLU A 101 -16.84 -2.48 -11.03
CA GLU A 101 -16.85 -1.09 -11.47
C GLU A 101 -15.45 -0.60 -11.88
N SER A 102 -14.41 -0.97 -11.12
CA SER A 102 -13.04 -0.58 -11.45
C SER A 102 -12.59 -1.17 -12.79
N PHE A 103 -12.94 -2.44 -13.06
CA PHE A 103 -12.67 -3.09 -14.34
C PHE A 103 -13.48 -2.49 -15.47
N LYS A 104 -14.76 -2.17 -15.24
CA LYS A 104 -15.60 -1.51 -16.24
C LYS A 104 -15.04 -0.14 -16.62
N ARG A 105 -14.63 0.68 -15.64
CA ARG A 105 -14.00 1.98 -15.90
C ARG A 105 -12.68 1.85 -16.67
N LEU A 106 -11.93 0.77 -16.44
CA LEU A 106 -10.70 0.49 -17.17
C LEU A 106 -11.02 0.08 -18.62
N ASP A 107 -11.97 -0.83 -18.81
CA ASP A 107 -12.46 -1.28 -20.12
C ASP A 107 -12.98 -0.11 -20.96
N ASP A 108 -13.80 0.77 -20.38
CA ASP A 108 -14.32 1.97 -21.06
C ASP A 108 -13.18 2.90 -21.53
N LYS A 109 -12.10 3.02 -20.73
CA LYS A 109 -10.92 3.82 -21.10
C LYS A 109 -10.10 3.17 -22.21
N LEU A 110 -9.90 1.86 -22.14
CA LEU A 110 -9.20 1.09 -23.16
C LEU A 110 -9.93 1.22 -24.49
N LYS A 111 -11.25 0.97 -24.48
CA LYS A 111 -12.12 1.14 -25.65
C LYS A 111 -12.10 2.56 -26.23
N ALA A 112 -12.06 3.59 -25.38
CA ALA A 112 -11.90 4.97 -25.83
C ALA A 112 -10.54 5.25 -26.49
N MET A 113 -9.49 4.52 -26.10
CA MET A 113 -8.16 4.55 -26.73
C MET A 113 -8.03 3.64 -27.95
N GLY A 114 -9.07 2.87 -28.30
CA GLY A 114 -9.11 2.01 -29.49
C GLY A 114 -8.37 0.68 -29.37
N ILE A 115 -8.09 0.23 -28.15
CA ILE A 115 -7.46 -1.05 -27.79
C ILE A 115 -8.32 -1.77 -26.75
#